data_AF-A0A420ML28-F1
#
_entry.id   AF-A0A420ML28-F1
#
_cell.length_a   1.000
_cell.length_b   1.000
_cell.length_c   1.000
_cell.angle_alpha   90.00
_cell.angle_beta   90.00
_cell.angle_gamma   90.00
#
_symmetry.space_group_name_H-M   'P 1'
#
loop_
_entity.id
_entity.type
_entity.pdbx_description
1 polymer ?
#
loop_
_entity_poly.entity_id
_entity_poly.type
_entity_poly.pdbx_seq_one_letter_code
_entity_poly.pdbx_strand_id
1 'polypeptide(L)'
;MAAATAGPASQPDIAYTPCYEKYIARSKRRQESGKLITSLPTGFPQRLESDLVWDGQELANKFDWTYRLTDQDLKEIDAAVEHFKRLSSHVAPIRGRQDSTWDGKNVDVALAHIIDISRNVGLDNVGSPAYTTEKQVFHTDSGDVITLFCLGEAEEGGQSHIASSWFVYNELAAKRPDLIRTLAEPWEVDGYVKSLPVFSISIDNSSFGKSGQKSTFRPLLYHQAATDKHPERMIIQYGRRYFTGHSGLPRSSDIGPITEAQAEALDALHFLAEKHAVTLDFHKGDIQFANNLSLFHARAGFRDSKEKQRHLVRLWLRDPELAWETPGPLQQLWDRVYKDLDLDNTFFPIDPVMRDLMG
;
A
#
# COMPACT_ATOMS: atom_id res chain seq x y z
N MET A 1 4.42 -15.03 -47.72
CA MET A 1 4.88 -14.11 -46.67
C MET A 1 4.74 -14.82 -45.33
N ALA A 2 5.84 -15.23 -44.73
CA ALA A 2 5.83 -15.85 -43.41
C ALA A 2 5.50 -14.77 -42.37
N ALA A 3 4.46 -14.99 -41.58
CA ALA A 3 4.17 -14.17 -40.41
C ALA A 3 5.39 -14.23 -39.49
N ALA A 4 6.03 -13.09 -39.24
CA ALA A 4 7.05 -12.98 -38.22
C ALA A 4 6.40 -13.36 -36.88
N THR A 5 6.73 -14.54 -36.37
CA THR A 5 6.43 -14.93 -34.99
C THR A 5 7.07 -13.89 -34.09
N ALA A 6 6.25 -13.05 -33.44
CA ALA A 6 6.74 -12.13 -32.42
C ALA A 6 7.52 -12.97 -31.40
N GLY A 7 8.77 -12.58 -31.12
CA GLY A 7 9.57 -13.22 -30.08
C GLY A 7 8.84 -13.20 -28.73
N PRO A 8 9.28 -14.00 -27.75
CA PRO A 8 8.68 -13.98 -26.42
C PRO A 8 8.65 -12.55 -25.91
N ALA A 9 7.50 -12.12 -25.36
CA ALA A 9 7.38 -10.81 -24.76
C ALA A 9 8.51 -10.63 -23.73
N SER A 10 9.20 -9.49 -23.78
CA SER A 10 10.24 -9.14 -22.81
C SER A 10 9.65 -8.24 -21.72
N GLN A 11 10.15 -8.34 -20.50
CA GLN A 11 9.81 -7.39 -19.43
C GLN A 11 10.12 -5.95 -19.91
N PRO A 12 9.16 -5.01 -19.82
CA PRO A 12 9.40 -3.61 -20.09
C PRO A 12 10.55 -3.06 -19.26
N ASP A 13 11.25 -2.05 -19.77
CA ASP A 13 12.29 -1.35 -19.01
C ASP A 13 11.65 -0.49 -17.89
N ILE A 14 11.33 -1.14 -16.78
CA ILE A 14 10.68 -0.57 -15.60
C ILE A 14 11.30 -1.17 -14.33
N ALA A 15 11.51 -0.32 -13.33
CA ALA A 15 12.08 -0.69 -12.04
C ALA A 15 11.14 -0.30 -10.89
N TYR A 16 11.48 -0.75 -9.68
CA TYR A 16 10.79 -0.35 -8.46
C TYR A 16 10.85 1.17 -8.26
N THR A 17 12.02 1.78 -8.39
CA THR A 17 12.15 3.24 -8.39
C THR A 17 11.67 3.79 -9.73
N PRO A 18 10.62 4.63 -9.78
CA PRO A 18 10.07 5.14 -11.03
C PRO A 18 11.04 6.13 -11.68
N CYS A 19 11.11 6.11 -13.01
CA CYS A 19 11.94 7.02 -13.80
C CYS A 19 11.05 7.84 -14.72
N TYR A 20 11.03 9.16 -14.51
CA TYR A 20 10.12 10.07 -15.20
C TYR A 20 10.40 10.12 -16.70
N GLU A 21 11.67 10.10 -17.10
CA GLU A 21 12.09 10.11 -18.50
C GLU A 21 11.59 8.85 -19.22
N LYS A 22 11.71 7.67 -18.59
CA LYS A 22 11.21 6.40 -19.14
C LYS A 22 9.69 6.41 -19.24
N TYR A 23 8.99 6.96 -18.25
CA TYR A 23 7.54 7.13 -18.27
C TYR A 23 7.09 8.00 -19.45
N ILE A 24 7.65 9.20 -19.59
CA ILE A 24 7.31 10.12 -20.67
C ILE A 24 7.62 9.52 -22.04
N ALA A 25 8.79 8.88 -22.19
CA ALA A 25 9.17 8.21 -23.43
C ALA A 25 8.21 7.07 -23.79
N ARG A 26 7.80 6.25 -22.81
CA ARG A 26 6.82 5.17 -23.00
C ARG A 26 5.45 5.73 -23.38
N SER A 27 5.02 6.77 -22.68
CA SER A 27 3.72 7.41 -22.92
C SER A 27 3.61 7.97 -24.33
N LYS A 28 4.65 8.69 -24.76
CA LYS A 28 4.76 9.22 -26.12
C LYS A 28 4.65 8.11 -27.16
N ARG A 29 5.46 7.04 -27.04
CA ARG A 29 5.42 5.89 -27.97
C ARG A 29 4.05 5.24 -28.04
N ARG A 30 3.37 5.04 -26.90
CA ARG A 30 2.05 4.42 -26.87
C ARG A 30 0.98 5.31 -27.49
N GLN A 31 1.00 6.62 -27.25
CA GLN A 31 0.07 7.57 -27.86
C GLN A 31 0.28 7.71 -29.37
N GLU A 32 1.53 7.78 -29.83
CA GLU A 32 1.88 7.84 -31.26
C GLU A 32 1.49 6.58 -32.03
N SER A 33 1.29 5.45 -31.35
CA SER A 33 0.83 4.21 -32.00
C SER A 33 -0.58 4.32 -32.60
N GLY A 34 -1.40 5.29 -32.14
CA GLY A 34 -2.76 5.51 -32.63
C GLY A 34 -3.77 4.41 -32.27
N LYS A 35 -3.39 3.43 -31.45
CA LYS A 35 -4.22 2.25 -31.11
C LYS A 35 -4.87 2.31 -29.72
N LEU A 36 -4.82 3.46 -29.06
CA LEU A 36 -5.34 3.61 -27.71
C LEU A 36 -6.87 3.69 -27.70
N ILE A 37 -7.50 2.95 -26.79
CA ILE A 37 -8.94 3.00 -26.59
C ILE A 37 -9.28 4.27 -25.81
N THR A 38 -10.19 5.09 -26.34
CA THR A 38 -10.51 6.42 -25.82
C THR A 38 -11.76 6.47 -24.94
N SER A 39 -12.44 5.34 -24.73
CA SER A 39 -13.61 5.23 -23.85
C SER A 39 -13.27 4.48 -22.56
N LEU A 40 -14.03 4.71 -21.49
CA LEU A 40 -13.90 3.97 -20.23
C LEU A 40 -14.50 2.55 -20.31
N PRO A 41 -14.03 1.59 -19.50
CA PRO A 41 -14.68 0.29 -19.38
C PRO A 41 -16.13 0.44 -18.92
N THR A 42 -16.99 -0.50 -19.31
CA THR A 42 -18.40 -0.52 -18.91
C THR A 42 -18.50 -0.52 -17.38
N GLY A 43 -19.39 0.33 -16.85
CA GLY A 43 -19.61 0.50 -15.41
C GLY A 43 -18.79 1.65 -14.80
N PHE A 44 -17.64 1.99 -15.36
CA PHE A 44 -16.76 3.00 -14.77
C PHE A 44 -17.27 4.44 -14.99
N PRO A 45 -17.30 5.29 -13.94
CA PRO A 45 -17.80 6.66 -14.04
C PRO A 45 -16.82 7.57 -14.79
N GLN A 46 -17.34 8.51 -15.58
CA GLN A 46 -16.52 9.51 -16.28
C GLN A 46 -15.75 10.41 -15.30
N ARG A 47 -16.33 10.64 -14.13
CA ARG A 47 -15.79 11.47 -13.07
C ARG A 47 -16.44 11.09 -11.74
N LEU A 48 -15.63 10.99 -10.70
CA LEU A 48 -16.05 10.87 -9.32
C LEU A 48 -16.28 12.26 -8.73
N GLU A 49 -17.36 12.41 -7.96
CA GLU A 49 -17.69 13.63 -7.21
C GLU A 49 -17.91 13.25 -5.74
N SER A 50 -16.96 13.64 -4.88
CA SER A 50 -16.92 13.27 -3.46
C SER A 50 -15.86 14.09 -2.73
N ASP A 51 -15.95 14.19 -1.41
CA ASP A 51 -14.91 14.76 -0.55
C ASP A 51 -13.60 13.96 -0.61
N LEU A 52 -13.63 12.72 -1.12
CA LEU A 52 -12.43 11.93 -1.39
C LEU A 52 -11.67 12.39 -2.64
N VAL A 53 -12.22 13.31 -3.44
CA VAL A 53 -11.59 13.88 -4.64
C VAL A 53 -10.94 15.22 -4.29
N TRP A 54 -9.62 15.22 -4.15
CA TRP A 54 -8.88 16.41 -3.75
C TRP A 54 -7.47 16.45 -4.33
N ASP A 55 -6.93 17.67 -4.40
CA ASP A 55 -5.55 17.97 -4.72
C ASP A 55 -4.80 18.37 -3.44
N GLY A 56 -3.60 17.82 -3.21
CA GLY A 56 -2.82 18.11 -2.01
C GLY A 56 -2.49 19.60 -1.81
N GLN A 57 -2.47 20.40 -2.87
CA GLN A 57 -2.24 21.84 -2.82
C GLN A 57 -3.45 22.62 -2.29
N GLU A 58 -4.65 22.07 -2.42
CA GLU A 58 -5.90 22.72 -1.99
C GLU A 58 -6.44 22.17 -0.68
N LEU A 59 -5.90 21.04 -0.22
CA LEU A 59 -6.52 20.21 0.80
C LEU A 59 -6.59 20.91 2.16
N ALA A 60 -5.52 21.59 2.55
CA ALA A 60 -5.46 22.39 3.79
C ALA A 60 -6.43 23.58 3.80
N ASN A 61 -6.92 24.02 2.63
CA ASN A 61 -7.90 25.10 2.52
C ASN A 61 -9.34 24.57 2.65
N LYS A 62 -9.54 23.25 2.49
CA LYS A 62 -10.86 22.62 2.40
C LYS A 62 -11.24 21.84 3.65
N PHE A 63 -10.27 21.23 4.33
CA PHE A 63 -10.54 20.37 5.49
C PHE A 63 -9.63 20.69 6.67
N ASP A 64 -10.20 20.64 7.87
CA ASP A 64 -9.43 20.48 9.09
C ASP A 64 -9.33 18.98 9.41
N TRP A 65 -8.15 18.43 9.18
CA TRP A 65 -7.81 17.02 9.35
C TRP A 65 -6.95 16.75 10.58
N THR A 66 -6.68 17.78 11.39
CA THR A 66 -5.79 17.66 12.55
C THR A 66 -6.62 17.71 13.82
N TYR A 67 -6.88 16.54 14.39
CA TYR A 67 -7.44 16.48 15.73
C TYR A 67 -6.32 16.66 16.76
N ARG A 68 -6.39 17.75 17.55
CA ARG A 68 -5.42 18.01 18.62
C ARG A 68 -5.98 17.56 19.95
N LEU A 69 -5.33 16.56 20.55
CA LEU A 69 -5.61 16.15 21.92
C LEU A 69 -5.27 17.28 22.89
N THR A 70 -6.21 17.62 23.77
CA THR A 70 -6.01 18.56 24.86
C THR A 70 -5.36 17.89 26.07
N ASP A 71 -4.85 18.67 27.02
CA ASP A 71 -4.34 18.13 28.29
C ASP A 71 -5.39 17.31 29.06
N GLN A 72 -6.68 17.60 28.84
CA GLN A 72 -7.77 16.83 29.44
C GLN A 72 -7.97 15.51 28.72
N ASP A 73 -7.90 15.49 27.37
CA ASP A 73 -7.92 14.26 26.59
C ASP A 73 -6.72 13.37 26.94
N LEU A 74 -5.54 13.95 27.14
CA LEU A 74 -4.34 13.21 27.55
C LEU A 74 -4.48 12.62 28.95
N LYS A 75 -5.01 13.37 29.92
CA LYS A 75 -5.31 12.86 31.28
C LYS A 75 -6.38 11.78 31.27
N GLU A 76 -7.38 11.92 30.41
CA GLU A 76 -8.42 10.92 30.21
C GLU A 76 -7.86 9.68 29.52
N ILE A 77 -7.00 9.81 28.52
CA ILE A 77 -6.29 8.70 27.86
C ILE A 77 -5.37 7.99 28.86
N ASP A 78 -4.57 8.70 29.65
CA ASP A 78 -3.70 8.09 30.67
C ASP A 78 -4.51 7.32 31.73
N ALA A 79 -5.68 7.86 32.13
CA ALA A 79 -6.62 7.17 33.01
C ALA A 79 -7.37 6.02 32.29
N ALA A 80 -7.58 6.13 30.98
CA ALA A 80 -8.30 5.20 30.15
C ALA A 80 -7.41 4.16 29.49
N VAL A 81 -6.07 4.19 29.51
CA VAL A 81 -5.23 3.19 28.81
C VAL A 81 -5.51 1.75 29.28
N GLU A 82 -5.97 1.54 30.52
CA GLU A 82 -6.50 0.24 30.96
C GLU A 82 -7.94 -0.06 30.47
N HIS A 83 -8.78 0.96 30.29
CA HIS A 83 -10.15 0.86 29.81
C HIS A 83 -10.26 0.81 28.26
N PHE A 84 -9.34 1.49 27.56
CA PHE A 84 -9.20 1.66 26.12
C PHE A 84 -8.78 0.35 25.46
N LYS A 85 -7.98 -0.49 26.12
CA LYS A 85 -7.77 -1.89 25.71
C LYS A 85 -9.10 -2.64 25.50
N ARG A 86 -10.16 -2.26 26.23
CA ARG A 86 -11.53 -2.81 26.08
C ARG A 86 -12.43 -1.99 25.15
N LEU A 87 -12.04 -0.78 24.73
CA LEU A 87 -12.89 0.17 23.99
C LEU A 87 -12.40 0.43 22.57
N SER A 88 -11.12 0.18 22.25
CA SER A 88 -10.65 0.10 20.85
C SER A 88 -11.45 -0.94 20.06
N SER A 89 -12.00 -1.95 20.75
CA SER A 89 -12.91 -2.93 20.16
C SER A 89 -14.30 -2.38 19.81
N HIS A 90 -14.62 -1.15 20.21
CA HIS A 90 -15.90 -0.50 19.95
C HIS A 90 -15.90 0.32 18.65
N VAL A 91 -14.73 0.81 18.21
CA VAL A 91 -14.59 1.62 16.97
C VAL A 91 -14.10 0.74 15.81
N ALA A 92 -13.19 -0.19 16.07
CA ALA A 92 -12.69 -1.17 15.11
C ALA A 92 -12.36 -2.47 15.86
N PRO A 93 -13.37 -3.31 16.21
CA PRO A 93 -13.19 -4.58 16.93
C PRO A 93 -12.13 -5.49 16.34
N ILE A 94 -11.92 -5.39 15.03
CA ILE A 94 -11.12 -6.34 14.28
C ILE A 94 -9.74 -5.74 14.00
N ARG A 95 -8.70 -6.32 14.62
CA ARG A 95 -7.30 -5.91 14.44
C ARG A 95 -6.62 -6.76 13.38
N GLY A 96 -6.11 -6.14 12.33
CA GLY A 96 -5.51 -6.87 11.21
C GLY A 96 -4.28 -7.67 11.65
N ARG A 97 -4.26 -8.97 11.34
CA ARG A 97 -3.07 -9.81 11.48
C ARG A 97 -1.97 -9.26 10.56
N GLN A 98 -0.81 -8.94 11.14
CA GLN A 98 0.42 -8.49 10.47
C GLN A 98 1.57 -9.51 10.57
N ASP A 99 1.43 -10.56 11.40
CA ASP A 99 2.15 -11.83 11.32
C ASP A 99 1.35 -12.98 11.97
N SER A 100 1.70 -14.23 11.69
CA SER A 100 1.11 -15.45 12.28
C SER A 100 2.02 -16.18 13.26
N THR A 101 3.27 -15.72 13.45
CA THR A 101 4.19 -16.29 14.44
C THR A 101 4.97 -15.22 15.22
N TRP A 102 5.27 -15.51 16.48
CA TRP A 102 6.13 -14.72 17.36
C TRP A 102 6.92 -15.63 18.30
N ASP A 103 8.25 -15.50 18.33
CA ASP A 103 9.13 -16.28 19.22
C ASP A 103 8.88 -17.81 19.17
N GLY A 104 8.81 -18.35 17.94
CA GLY A 104 8.55 -19.77 17.68
C GLY A 104 7.13 -20.26 17.99
N LYS A 105 6.23 -19.37 18.42
CA LYS A 105 4.82 -19.69 18.73
C LYS A 105 3.91 -19.17 17.63
N ASN A 106 2.85 -19.93 17.34
CA ASN A 106 1.77 -19.48 16.45
C ASN A 106 0.88 -18.49 17.21
N VAL A 107 0.93 -17.22 16.82
CA VAL A 107 0.13 -16.14 17.43
C VAL A 107 -0.13 -15.05 16.41
N ASP A 108 -1.28 -14.39 16.54
CA ASP A 108 -1.68 -13.27 15.68
C ASP A 108 -0.99 -11.99 16.13
N VAL A 109 0.09 -11.63 15.43
CA VAL A 109 0.81 -10.38 15.68
C VAL A 109 0.05 -9.26 15.00
N ALA A 110 -0.57 -8.36 15.76
CA ALA A 110 -1.36 -7.26 15.21
C ALA A 110 -0.58 -5.95 15.04
N LEU A 111 0.64 -5.87 15.59
CA LEU A 111 1.48 -4.67 15.61
C LEU A 111 2.83 -4.93 14.94
N ALA A 112 3.24 -4.05 14.02
CA ALA A 112 4.54 -4.13 13.36
C ALA A 112 5.39 -2.88 13.62
N HIS A 113 6.69 -3.08 13.89
CA HIS A 113 7.67 -2.00 14.04
C HIS A 113 8.30 -1.67 12.68
N ILE A 114 8.06 -0.45 12.18
CA ILE A 114 8.63 0.00 10.91
C ILE A 114 9.92 0.79 11.18
N ILE A 115 11.03 0.06 11.23
CA ILE A 115 12.40 0.57 11.48
C ILE A 115 13.35 0.14 10.34
N ASP A 116 14.49 0.82 10.20
CA ASP A 116 15.56 0.36 9.30
C ASP A 116 16.23 -0.90 9.88
N ILE A 117 15.86 -2.07 9.37
CA ILE A 117 16.48 -3.35 9.77
C ILE A 117 17.72 -3.68 8.92
N SER A 118 17.96 -2.95 7.83
CA SER A 118 19.03 -3.25 6.87
C SER A 118 20.43 -3.15 7.47
N ARG A 119 20.60 -2.36 8.54
CA ARG A 119 21.86 -2.25 9.30
C ARG A 119 22.29 -3.57 9.93
N ASN A 120 21.33 -4.44 10.24
CA ASN A 120 21.58 -5.67 10.97
C ASN A 120 21.64 -6.88 10.03
N VAL A 121 20.84 -6.84 8.95
CA VAL A 121 20.66 -8.00 8.06
C VAL A 121 21.23 -7.76 6.66
N GLY A 122 21.62 -6.54 6.31
CA GLY A 122 22.04 -6.13 4.97
C GLY A 122 20.85 -5.79 4.06
N LEU A 123 20.99 -4.78 3.20
CA LEU A 123 19.92 -4.31 2.28
C LEU A 123 19.38 -5.41 1.38
N ASP A 124 20.25 -6.31 0.90
CA ASP A 124 19.89 -7.43 0.02
C ASP A 124 19.01 -8.49 0.71
N ASN A 125 18.88 -8.43 2.03
CA ASN A 125 18.10 -9.39 2.82
C ASN A 125 16.79 -8.78 3.38
N VAL A 126 16.41 -7.56 2.96
CA VAL A 126 15.17 -6.90 3.37
C VAL A 126 14.15 -6.94 2.23
N GLY A 127 13.08 -7.71 2.41
CA GLY A 127 12.10 -7.96 1.35
C GLY A 127 11.04 -6.88 1.16
N SER A 128 10.92 -5.94 2.10
CA SER A 128 9.94 -4.86 2.06
C SER A 128 10.61 -3.49 2.23
N PRO A 129 10.35 -2.52 1.33
CA PRO A 129 10.94 -1.18 1.36
C PRO A 129 10.55 -0.39 2.62
N ALA A 130 9.49 -0.82 3.32
CA ALA A 130 9.08 -0.23 4.60
C ALA A 130 10.22 -0.28 5.65
N TYR A 131 11.08 -1.32 5.58
CA TYR A 131 12.14 -1.59 6.56
C TYR A 131 13.55 -1.23 6.08
N THR A 132 13.67 -0.46 5.01
CA THR A 132 14.96 0.09 4.52
C THR A 132 14.95 1.61 4.58
N THR A 133 16.10 2.25 4.37
CA THR A 133 16.25 3.71 4.23
C THR A 133 15.86 4.25 2.86
N GLU A 134 15.56 3.37 1.89
CA GLU A 134 15.22 3.76 0.52
C GLU A 134 13.83 4.42 0.42
N LYS A 135 13.56 5.11 -0.70
CA LYS A 135 12.23 5.68 -0.98
C LYS A 135 11.19 4.56 -1.05
N GLN A 136 10.11 4.69 -0.29
CA GLN A 136 8.93 3.85 -0.45
C GLN A 136 7.97 4.56 -1.41
N VAL A 137 7.81 4.00 -2.60
CA VAL A 137 7.01 4.62 -3.67
C VAL A 137 5.52 4.59 -3.34
N PHE A 138 4.72 5.44 -4.01
CA PHE A 138 3.26 5.44 -3.82
C PHE A 138 2.68 4.04 -4.02
N HIS A 139 1.90 3.60 -3.03
CA HIS A 139 1.23 2.30 -2.98
C HIS A 139 0.00 2.37 -2.07
N THR A 140 -0.73 1.27 -2.00
CA THR A 140 -1.73 0.97 -0.99
C THR A 140 -1.35 -0.33 -0.29
N ASP A 141 -1.59 -0.42 1.00
CA ASP A 141 -1.35 -1.64 1.78
C ASP A 141 -2.50 -2.64 1.59
N SER A 142 -2.43 -3.79 2.24
CA SER A 142 -3.62 -4.62 2.49
C SER A 142 -4.38 -4.06 3.70
N GLY A 143 -5.71 -4.05 3.63
CA GLY A 143 -6.56 -3.56 4.73
C GLY A 143 -7.27 -2.25 4.45
N ASP A 144 -8.17 -1.85 5.36
CA ASP A 144 -9.10 -0.73 5.20
C ASP A 144 -8.50 0.59 5.70
N VAL A 145 -8.02 0.59 6.95
CA VAL A 145 -7.41 1.77 7.58
C VAL A 145 -5.99 1.45 8.02
N ILE A 146 -5.02 2.24 7.55
CA ILE A 146 -3.62 2.15 7.98
C ILE A 146 -3.39 3.22 9.03
N THR A 147 -2.80 2.83 10.16
CA THR A 147 -2.41 3.79 11.18
C THR A 147 -0.93 3.76 11.43
N LEU A 148 -0.32 4.93 11.56
CA LEU A 148 1.09 5.07 11.91
C LEU A 148 1.20 5.95 13.14
N PHE A 149 1.90 5.47 14.17
CA PHE A 149 2.26 6.25 15.35
C PHE A 149 3.76 6.53 15.34
N CYS A 150 4.14 7.80 15.45
CA CYS A 150 5.53 8.21 15.47
C CYS A 150 6.13 8.18 16.88
N LEU A 151 7.10 7.29 17.09
CA LEU A 151 7.90 7.22 18.31
C LEU A 151 9.24 7.95 18.17
N GLY A 152 9.73 8.12 16.94
CA GLY A 152 10.97 8.82 16.63
C GLY A 152 11.07 9.20 15.15
N GLU A 153 11.75 10.32 14.90
CA GLU A 153 12.01 10.87 13.57
C GLU A 153 13.41 10.45 13.08
N ALA A 154 13.60 10.44 11.76
CA ALA A 154 14.93 10.32 11.17
C ALA A 154 15.77 11.57 11.46
N GLU A 155 17.09 11.49 11.25
CA GLU A 155 17.95 12.68 11.24
C GLU A 155 17.61 13.58 10.04
N GLU A 156 17.45 12.97 8.87
CA GLU A 156 17.11 13.64 7.61
C GLU A 156 16.10 12.82 6.80
N GLY A 157 15.16 13.51 6.15
CA GLY A 157 14.20 12.89 5.23
C GLY A 157 13.10 12.09 5.92
N GLY A 158 12.55 11.10 5.22
CA GLY A 158 11.56 10.17 5.79
C GLY A 158 10.14 10.71 5.92
N GLN A 159 9.87 11.85 5.29
CA GLN A 159 8.54 12.46 5.24
C GLN A 159 7.52 11.48 4.63
N SER A 160 6.34 11.46 5.23
CA SER A 160 5.20 10.71 4.72
C SER A 160 4.44 11.55 3.70
N HIS A 161 3.97 10.94 2.63
CA HIS A 161 3.16 11.60 1.61
C HIS A 161 1.85 10.85 1.41
N ILE A 162 0.76 11.56 1.24
CA ILE A 162 -0.54 10.98 0.89
C ILE A 162 -1.14 11.69 -0.33
N ALA A 163 -1.84 10.94 -1.18
CA ALA A 163 -2.53 11.47 -2.35
C ALA A 163 -3.89 10.81 -2.53
N SER A 164 -4.91 11.58 -2.96
CA SER A 164 -6.22 11.03 -3.31
C SER A 164 -6.12 10.10 -4.51
N SER A 165 -6.49 8.83 -4.33
CA SER A 165 -6.58 7.89 -5.44
C SER A 165 -7.75 8.20 -6.37
N TRP A 166 -8.80 8.86 -5.86
CA TRP A 166 -9.98 9.27 -6.63
C TRP A 166 -9.69 10.48 -7.53
N PHE A 167 -8.86 11.42 -7.07
CA PHE A 167 -8.38 12.52 -7.90
C PHE A 167 -7.50 12.00 -9.04
N VAL A 168 -6.57 11.08 -8.73
CA VAL A 168 -5.76 10.39 -9.75
C VAL A 168 -6.64 9.62 -10.74
N TYR A 169 -7.69 8.93 -10.26
CA TYR A 169 -8.66 8.29 -11.13
C TYR A 169 -9.31 9.30 -12.09
N ASN A 170 -9.78 10.45 -11.60
CA ASN A 170 -10.42 11.47 -12.44
C ASN A 170 -9.46 12.01 -13.52
N GLU A 171 -8.20 12.27 -13.17
CA GLU A 171 -7.18 12.69 -14.12
C GLU A 171 -6.94 11.63 -15.21
N LEU A 172 -6.87 10.35 -14.83
CA LEU A 172 -6.72 9.25 -15.77
C LEU A 172 -7.98 9.03 -16.61
N ALA A 173 -9.18 9.09 -16.02
CA ALA A 173 -10.43 8.91 -16.73
C ALA A 173 -10.62 9.97 -17.83
N ALA A 174 -10.26 11.22 -17.53
CA ALA A 174 -10.36 12.32 -18.47
C ALA A 174 -9.30 12.29 -19.58
N LYS A 175 -8.05 11.93 -19.25
CA LYS A 175 -6.90 12.10 -20.17
C LYS A 175 -6.40 10.79 -20.78
N ARG A 176 -6.53 9.68 -20.05
CA ARG A 176 -5.94 8.36 -20.36
C ARG A 176 -6.89 7.20 -20.00
N PRO A 177 -8.10 7.15 -20.59
CA PRO A 177 -9.06 6.07 -20.35
C PRO A 177 -8.53 4.68 -20.75
N ASP A 178 -7.53 4.60 -21.63
CA ASP A 178 -6.81 3.36 -21.93
C ASP A 178 -6.08 2.78 -20.70
N LEU A 179 -5.57 3.64 -19.82
CA LEU A 179 -4.92 3.21 -18.58
C LEU A 179 -5.95 2.77 -17.54
N ILE A 180 -7.13 3.40 -17.48
CA ILE A 180 -8.24 2.91 -16.64
C ILE A 180 -8.64 1.48 -17.06
N ARG A 181 -8.74 1.21 -18.36
CA ARG A 181 -8.96 -0.16 -18.87
C ARG A 181 -7.88 -1.12 -18.44
N THR A 182 -6.62 -0.73 -18.62
CA THR A 182 -5.48 -1.56 -18.25
C THR A 182 -5.51 -1.90 -16.75
N LEU A 183 -5.86 -0.93 -15.88
CA LEU A 183 -5.96 -1.16 -14.44
C LEU A 183 -7.14 -2.04 -14.02
N ALA A 184 -8.23 -2.04 -14.81
CA ALA A 184 -9.43 -2.84 -14.56
C ALA A 184 -9.33 -4.29 -15.08
N GLU A 185 -8.39 -4.59 -15.96
CA GLU A 185 -8.10 -5.96 -16.43
C GLU A 185 -7.37 -6.78 -15.35
N PRO A 186 -7.43 -8.12 -15.36
CA PRO A 186 -6.65 -8.95 -14.43
C PRO A 186 -5.13 -8.87 -14.68
N TRP A 187 -4.34 -8.69 -13.62
CA TRP A 187 -2.88 -8.67 -13.63
C TRP A 187 -2.34 -9.91 -12.92
N GLU A 188 -1.26 -10.49 -13.44
CA GLU A 188 -0.50 -11.50 -12.71
C GLU A 188 0.34 -10.83 -11.62
N VAL A 189 -0.12 -10.93 -10.37
CA VAL A 189 0.50 -10.38 -9.17
C VAL A 189 1.40 -11.43 -8.54
N ASP A 190 2.68 -11.11 -8.40
CA ASP A 190 3.68 -11.97 -7.78
C ASP A 190 3.41 -12.17 -6.27
N GLY A 191 3.41 -13.43 -5.84
CA GLY A 191 3.30 -13.85 -4.44
C GLY A 191 4.64 -14.22 -3.81
N TYR A 192 5.76 -14.05 -4.51
CA TYR A 192 7.13 -14.28 -4.03
C TYR A 192 7.39 -15.64 -3.37
N VAL A 193 6.72 -16.70 -3.85
CA VAL A 193 6.67 -18.04 -3.21
C VAL A 193 8.02 -18.79 -3.18
N LYS A 194 9.11 -18.24 -3.76
CA LYS A 194 10.37 -18.98 -3.91
C LYS A 194 11.69 -18.28 -3.60
N SER A 195 11.70 -17.07 -3.03
CA SER A 195 12.96 -16.35 -2.78
C SER A 195 13.33 -16.29 -1.30
N LEU A 196 14.12 -17.29 -0.87
CA LEU A 196 15.17 -17.20 0.16
C LEU A 196 14.72 -16.95 1.62
N PRO A 197 15.56 -17.25 2.64
CA PRO A 197 15.34 -16.85 4.04
C PRO A 197 15.58 -15.34 4.17
N VAL A 198 14.81 -14.54 3.41
CA VAL A 198 14.81 -13.09 3.45
C VAL A 198 13.90 -12.70 4.61
N PHE A 199 14.28 -11.68 5.38
CA PHE A 199 13.43 -11.09 6.40
C PHE A 199 12.16 -10.51 5.78
N SER A 200 11.14 -11.35 5.55
CA SER A 200 9.80 -10.86 5.28
C SER A 200 9.06 -10.71 6.61
N ILE A 201 9.28 -9.59 7.30
CA ILE A 201 8.36 -9.08 8.34
C ILE A 201 7.15 -8.45 7.63
N SER A 202 6.66 -9.09 6.57
CA SER A 202 5.67 -8.49 5.72
C SER A 202 4.64 -9.53 5.33
N ILE A 203 3.46 -9.37 5.91
CA ILE A 203 2.22 -10.02 5.44
C ILE A 203 1.82 -9.55 4.02
N ASP A 204 2.69 -8.84 3.30
CA ASP A 204 2.41 -8.24 2.02
C ASP A 204 2.76 -9.15 0.84
N ASN A 205 2.10 -10.30 0.82
CA ASN A 205 2.08 -11.34 -0.22
C ASN A 205 3.26 -12.32 -0.27
N SER A 206 4.39 -12.15 0.43
CA SER A 206 5.52 -13.11 0.35
C SER A 206 5.32 -14.48 1.03
N SER A 207 4.36 -14.60 1.96
CA SER A 207 4.03 -15.87 2.63
C SER A 207 2.84 -16.62 2.01
N PHE A 208 2.32 -16.19 0.85
CA PHE A 208 0.87 -16.29 0.58
C PHE A 208 0.40 -17.16 -0.59
N GLY A 209 1.20 -18.15 -1.00
CA GLY A 209 0.64 -19.30 -1.70
C GLY A 209 -0.05 -20.22 -0.70
N LYS A 210 -1.29 -20.67 -0.97
CA LYS A 210 -1.64 -22.06 -0.60
C LYS A 210 -0.48 -22.89 -1.10
N SER A 211 0.17 -23.72 -0.28
CA SER A 211 1.29 -24.60 -0.64
C SER A 211 1.40 -24.84 -2.17
N GLY A 212 2.17 -23.99 -2.88
CA GLY A 212 2.38 -24.08 -4.34
C GLY A 212 1.82 -23.00 -5.28
N GLN A 213 0.91 -22.09 -4.90
CA GLN A 213 0.38 -21.06 -5.84
C GLN A 213 1.26 -19.80 -5.87
N LYS A 214 2.02 -19.61 -6.96
CA LYS A 214 3.11 -18.61 -7.10
C LYS A 214 2.65 -17.18 -7.41
N SER A 215 1.52 -17.04 -8.09
CA SER A 215 0.94 -15.76 -8.49
C SER A 215 -0.58 -15.78 -8.35
N THR A 216 -1.17 -14.59 -8.28
CA THR A 216 -2.63 -14.39 -8.29
C THR A 216 -3.03 -13.49 -9.44
N PHE A 217 -4.23 -13.68 -9.99
CA PHE A 217 -4.74 -12.82 -11.06
C PHE A 217 -5.85 -11.94 -10.54
N ARG A 218 -5.66 -10.61 -10.60
CA ARG A 218 -6.69 -9.66 -10.16
C ARG A 218 -6.50 -8.28 -10.79
N PRO A 219 -7.59 -7.50 -10.96
CA PRO A 219 -7.49 -6.07 -11.28
C PRO A 219 -6.72 -5.28 -10.21
N LEU A 220 -6.30 -4.07 -10.57
CA LEU A 220 -5.76 -3.09 -9.62
C LEU A 220 -6.77 -1.99 -9.30
N LEU A 221 -7.78 -1.83 -10.15
CA LEU A 221 -8.84 -0.83 -10.04
C LEU A 221 -10.20 -1.52 -9.98
N TYR A 222 -11.00 -1.15 -8.99
CA TYR A 222 -12.32 -1.71 -8.74
C TYR A 222 -13.33 -0.58 -8.59
N HIS A 223 -14.40 -0.66 -9.37
CA HIS A 223 -15.55 0.23 -9.23
C HIS A 223 -16.70 -0.52 -8.55
N GLN A 224 -17.31 0.15 -7.57
CA GLN A 224 -18.52 -0.29 -6.90
C GLN A 224 -19.59 0.78 -7.17
N ALA A 225 -20.64 0.40 -7.89
CA ALA A 225 -21.76 1.27 -8.15
C ALA A 225 -22.48 1.64 -6.83
N ALA A 226 -23.09 2.82 -6.81
CA ALA A 226 -23.94 3.22 -5.70
C ALA A 226 -25.09 2.22 -5.50
N THR A 227 -25.45 1.99 -4.24
CA THR A 227 -26.59 1.18 -3.83
C THR A 227 -27.40 1.96 -2.79
N ASP A 228 -28.56 1.42 -2.39
CA ASP A 228 -29.36 2.03 -1.32
C ASP A 228 -28.63 2.09 0.03
N LYS A 229 -27.56 1.31 0.20
CA LYS A 229 -26.81 1.20 1.46
C LYS A 229 -25.53 2.04 1.47
N HIS A 230 -24.89 2.22 0.32
CA HIS A 230 -23.59 2.86 0.23
C HIS A 230 -23.44 3.68 -1.06
N PRO A 231 -22.71 4.81 -1.02
CA PRO A 231 -22.43 5.60 -2.21
C PRO A 231 -21.52 4.85 -3.19
N GLU A 232 -21.38 5.40 -4.39
CA GLU A 232 -20.38 4.95 -5.36
C GLU A 232 -18.98 4.97 -4.74
N ARG A 233 -18.18 3.93 -4.99
CA ARG A 233 -16.81 3.81 -4.50
C ARG A 233 -15.86 3.40 -5.61
N MET A 234 -14.68 4.00 -5.59
CA MET A 234 -13.54 3.60 -6.40
C MET A 234 -12.43 3.11 -5.49
N ILE A 235 -11.91 1.91 -5.74
CA ILE A 235 -10.84 1.31 -4.95
C ILE A 235 -9.66 1.03 -5.87
N ILE A 236 -8.48 1.51 -5.51
CA ILE A 236 -7.22 1.16 -6.18
C ILE A 236 -6.39 0.36 -5.19
N GLN A 237 -6.16 -0.92 -5.46
CA GLN A 237 -5.24 -1.74 -4.70
C GLN A 237 -4.01 -1.98 -5.56
N TYR A 238 -2.89 -1.37 -5.18
CA TYR A 238 -1.69 -1.33 -5.99
C TYR A 238 -0.41 -1.31 -5.15
N GLY A 239 0.59 -2.10 -5.56
CA GLY A 239 1.97 -1.98 -5.12
C GLY A 239 2.92 -2.33 -6.26
N ARG A 240 3.85 -1.43 -6.58
CA ARG A 240 4.76 -1.56 -7.74
C ARG A 240 5.62 -2.82 -7.70
N ARG A 241 6.11 -3.17 -6.51
CA ARG A 241 7.06 -4.27 -6.32
C ARG A 241 6.54 -5.60 -6.89
N TYR A 242 5.23 -5.87 -6.86
CA TYR A 242 4.66 -7.13 -7.35
C TYR A 242 4.88 -7.36 -8.85
N PHE A 243 5.26 -6.31 -9.57
CA PHE A 243 5.49 -6.33 -11.02
C PHE A 243 6.94 -6.06 -11.41
N THR A 244 7.76 -5.57 -10.48
CA THR A 244 9.15 -5.15 -10.74
C THR A 244 10.18 -5.87 -9.87
N GLY A 245 9.76 -6.47 -8.75
CA GLY A 245 10.64 -6.79 -7.62
C GLY A 245 11.06 -5.54 -6.85
N HIS A 246 11.82 -5.75 -5.78
CA HIS A 246 12.57 -4.76 -5.01
C HIS A 246 13.91 -5.38 -4.59
N SER A 247 14.93 -4.58 -4.24
CA SER A 247 16.33 -5.02 -4.04
C SER A 247 16.46 -6.38 -3.32
N GLY A 248 15.91 -6.53 -2.11
CA GLY A 248 15.96 -7.79 -1.34
C GLY A 248 14.85 -8.80 -1.65
N LEU A 249 13.94 -8.49 -2.58
CA LEU A 249 12.87 -9.38 -3.03
C LEU A 249 12.66 -9.25 -4.55
N PRO A 250 13.57 -9.84 -5.36
CA PRO A 250 13.46 -9.78 -6.81
C PRO A 250 12.17 -10.45 -7.28
N ARG A 251 11.66 -10.01 -8.43
CA ARG A 251 10.48 -10.62 -9.03
C ARG A 251 10.77 -12.08 -9.38
N SER A 252 9.79 -12.95 -9.13
CA SER A 252 9.84 -14.36 -9.49
C SER A 252 10.08 -14.51 -10.99
N SER A 253 11.10 -15.30 -11.37
CA SER A 253 11.54 -15.43 -12.75
C SER A 253 10.61 -16.25 -13.65
N ASP A 254 9.65 -16.97 -13.05
CA ASP A 254 8.68 -17.82 -13.72
C ASP A 254 7.30 -17.18 -13.88
N ILE A 255 7.16 -15.89 -13.53
CA ILE A 255 5.98 -15.07 -13.79
C ILE A 255 6.17 -14.30 -15.10
N GLY A 256 5.09 -14.19 -15.88
CA GLY A 256 5.13 -13.50 -17.17
C GLY A 256 5.52 -12.02 -17.05
N PRO A 257 6.17 -11.45 -18.08
CA PRO A 257 6.44 -10.02 -18.11
C PRO A 257 5.14 -9.22 -18.12
N ILE A 258 5.16 -8.03 -17.53
CA ILE A 258 4.04 -7.10 -17.69
C ILE A 258 4.05 -6.48 -19.10
N THR A 259 2.93 -5.95 -19.56
CA THR A 259 2.88 -5.24 -20.85
C THR A 259 3.40 -3.80 -20.73
N GLU A 260 3.73 -3.15 -21.86
CA GLU A 260 4.04 -1.71 -21.87
C GLU A 260 2.86 -0.86 -21.38
N ALA A 261 1.61 -1.28 -21.59
CA ALA A 261 0.44 -0.59 -21.07
C ALA A 261 0.39 -0.67 -19.54
N GLN A 262 0.65 -1.87 -19.01
CA GLN A 262 0.74 -2.10 -17.57
C GLN A 262 1.88 -1.28 -16.95
N ALA A 263 3.09 -1.33 -17.52
CA ALA A 263 4.22 -0.53 -17.06
C ALA A 263 3.90 0.97 -17.05
N GLU A 264 3.24 1.48 -18.09
CA GLU A 264 2.79 2.87 -18.13
C GLU A 264 1.74 3.18 -17.06
N ALA A 265 0.77 2.29 -16.82
CA ALA A 265 -0.24 2.50 -15.79
C ALA A 265 0.37 2.63 -14.40
N LEU A 266 1.39 1.81 -14.07
CA LEU A 266 2.11 1.91 -12.79
C LEU A 266 2.82 3.26 -12.65
N ASP A 267 3.46 3.75 -13.71
CA ASP A 267 4.13 5.05 -13.73
C ASP A 267 3.13 6.21 -13.65
N ALA A 268 2.01 6.13 -14.37
CA ALA A 268 0.98 7.16 -14.34
C ALA A 268 0.35 7.31 -12.95
N LEU A 269 0.03 6.20 -12.28
CA LEU A 269 -0.43 6.23 -10.89
C LEU A 269 0.60 6.91 -9.98
N HIS A 270 1.88 6.54 -10.11
CA HIS A 270 2.93 7.10 -9.26
C HIS A 270 3.14 8.60 -9.46
N PHE A 271 3.34 9.04 -10.71
CA PHE A 271 3.68 10.44 -10.99
C PHE A 271 2.49 11.38 -10.83
N LEU A 272 1.25 10.92 -11.07
CA LEU A 272 0.07 11.71 -10.73
C LEU A 272 -0.10 11.81 -9.22
N ALA A 273 0.07 10.72 -8.47
CA ALA A 273 0.05 10.77 -7.01
C ALA A 273 1.12 11.72 -6.47
N GLU A 274 2.37 11.62 -6.95
CA GLU A 274 3.47 12.49 -6.52
C GLU A 274 3.21 13.97 -6.79
N LYS A 275 2.68 14.30 -7.97
CA LYS A 275 2.35 15.68 -8.34
C LYS A 275 1.26 16.30 -7.46
N HIS A 276 0.32 15.49 -6.99
CA HIS A 276 -0.88 15.94 -6.28
C HIS A 276 -0.89 15.54 -4.80
N ALA A 277 0.25 15.06 -4.28
CA ALA A 277 0.36 14.65 -2.89
C ALA A 277 0.45 15.85 -1.94
N VAL A 278 0.05 15.61 -0.69
CA VAL A 278 0.46 16.43 0.44
C VAL A 278 1.57 15.70 1.22
N THR A 279 2.57 16.47 1.63
CA THR A 279 3.63 16.03 2.52
C THR A 279 3.19 16.26 3.97
N LEU A 280 3.30 15.24 4.80
CA LEU A 280 2.98 15.29 6.20
C LEU A 280 4.28 15.44 6.99
N ASP A 281 4.31 16.46 7.84
CA ASP A 281 5.39 16.68 8.80
C ASP A 281 5.06 15.91 10.07
N PHE A 282 5.64 14.71 10.20
CA PHE A 282 5.23 13.70 11.16
C PHE A 282 6.19 13.72 12.35
N HIS A 283 5.71 14.15 13.51
CA HIS A 283 6.53 14.31 14.70
C HIS A 283 6.27 13.23 15.75
N LYS A 284 7.25 13.01 16.63
CA LYS A 284 7.06 12.12 17.77
C LYS A 284 5.80 12.50 18.57
N GLY A 285 4.90 11.55 18.75
CA GLY A 285 3.58 11.76 19.37
C GLY A 285 2.43 11.75 18.36
N ASP A 286 2.70 12.03 17.09
CA ASP A 286 1.67 12.10 16.06
C ASP A 286 1.17 10.71 15.66
N ILE A 287 -0.15 10.61 15.48
CA ILE A 287 -0.83 9.42 14.99
C ILE A 287 -1.57 9.79 13.69
N GLN A 288 -1.28 9.05 12.63
CA GLN A 288 -1.97 9.13 11.36
C GLN A 288 -2.98 8.00 11.28
N PHE A 289 -4.18 8.32 10.79
CA PHE A 289 -5.16 7.37 10.29
C PHE A 289 -5.39 7.67 8.81
N ALA A 290 -5.19 6.68 7.94
CA ALA A 290 -5.39 6.83 6.51
C ALA A 290 -6.39 5.80 6.01
N ASN A 291 -7.44 6.26 5.30
CA ASN A 291 -8.34 5.40 4.54
C ASN A 291 -7.59 4.82 3.32
N ASN A 292 -7.07 3.60 3.47
CA ASN A 292 -6.23 2.91 2.51
C ASN A 292 -6.94 2.62 1.18
N LEU A 293 -8.28 2.53 1.20
CA LEU A 293 -9.08 2.23 0.02
C LEU A 293 -9.21 3.42 -0.94
N SER A 294 -8.95 4.63 -0.45
CA SER A 294 -9.12 5.89 -1.20
C SER A 294 -7.85 6.74 -1.30
N LEU A 295 -6.76 6.33 -0.66
CA LEU A 295 -5.52 7.09 -0.58
C LEU A 295 -4.32 6.25 -1.02
N PHE A 296 -3.47 6.84 -1.86
CA PHE A 296 -2.10 6.38 -2.00
C PHE A 296 -1.25 6.97 -0.89
N HIS A 297 -0.25 6.21 -0.44
CA HIS A 297 0.75 6.71 0.49
C HIS A 297 2.17 6.32 0.06
N ALA A 298 3.13 7.16 0.43
CA ALA A 298 4.55 7.00 0.12
C ALA A 298 5.42 7.55 1.27
N ARG A 299 6.70 7.23 1.23
CA ARG A 299 7.71 7.78 2.14
C ARG A 299 8.95 8.19 1.37
N ALA A 300 9.47 9.39 1.65
CA ALA A 300 10.77 9.80 1.17
C ALA A 300 11.89 8.87 1.69
N GLY A 301 13.03 8.85 0.99
CA GLY A 301 14.24 8.24 1.55
C GLY A 301 14.68 8.99 2.81
N PHE A 302 15.40 8.31 3.71
CA PHE A 302 15.82 8.91 4.97
C PHE A 302 17.19 8.43 5.44
N ARG A 303 17.76 9.17 6.38
CA ARG A 303 19.02 8.84 7.03
C ARG A 303 18.85 8.98 8.54
N ASP A 304 19.20 7.92 9.27
CA ASP A 304 19.26 7.95 10.73
C ASP A 304 20.68 8.28 11.23
N SER A 305 20.77 8.84 12.43
CA SER A 305 21.99 9.01 13.23
C SER A 305 22.01 8.05 14.43
N LYS A 306 22.94 8.24 15.37
CA LYS A 306 22.92 7.49 16.65
C LYS A 306 21.88 8.09 17.60
N GLU A 307 21.62 9.38 17.47
CA GLU A 307 20.79 10.19 18.35
C GLU A 307 19.34 10.26 17.86
N LYS A 308 19.11 10.19 16.54
CA LYS A 308 17.80 10.20 15.90
C LYS A 308 17.63 9.02 14.97
N GLN A 309 16.69 8.16 15.33
CA GLN A 309 16.32 7.00 14.53
C GLN A 309 14.81 7.04 14.28
N ARG A 310 14.43 6.91 13.02
CA ARG A 310 13.03 6.84 12.64
C ARG A 310 12.41 5.58 13.21
N HIS A 311 11.36 5.74 13.99
CA HIS A 311 10.62 4.64 14.60
C HIS A 311 9.12 4.92 14.51
N LEU A 312 8.46 4.19 13.61
CA LEU A 312 7.00 4.17 13.53
C LEU A 312 6.44 2.82 13.97
N VAL A 313 5.25 2.85 14.56
CA VAL A 313 4.47 1.66 14.87
C VAL A 313 3.21 1.66 14.01
N ARG A 314 2.91 0.52 13.36
CA ARG A 314 1.78 0.41 12.43
C ARG A 314 0.70 -0.55 12.92
N LEU A 315 -0.57 -0.15 12.78
CA LEU A 315 -1.73 -1.04 12.85
C LEU A 315 -2.52 -1.02 11.54
N TRP A 316 -3.15 -2.15 11.22
CA TRP A 316 -4.21 -2.25 10.22
C TRP A 316 -5.54 -2.44 10.93
N LEU A 317 -6.51 -1.58 10.65
CA LEU A 317 -7.79 -1.53 11.34
C LEU A 317 -8.95 -1.74 10.36
N ARG A 318 -10.07 -2.25 10.87
CA ARG A 318 -11.35 -2.33 10.16
C ARG A 318 -12.50 -1.99 11.10
N ASP A 319 -13.29 -1.00 10.70
CA ASP A 319 -14.55 -0.66 11.31
C ASP A 319 -15.66 -1.52 10.67
N PRO A 320 -16.33 -2.45 11.37
CA PRO A 320 -17.34 -3.32 10.79
C PRO A 320 -18.61 -2.58 10.34
N GLU A 321 -18.87 -1.38 10.86
CA GLU A 321 -20.04 -0.57 10.49
C GLU A 321 -19.76 0.26 9.23
N LEU A 322 -18.53 0.80 9.13
CA LEU A 322 -18.13 1.70 8.04
C LEU A 322 -17.28 1.05 6.96
N ALA A 323 -16.83 -0.19 7.14
CA ALA A 323 -16.02 -0.91 6.17
C ALA A 323 -16.69 -0.93 4.80
N TRP A 324 -15.87 -0.74 3.76
CA TRP A 324 -16.36 -0.90 2.41
C TRP A 324 -16.51 -2.39 2.11
N GLU A 325 -17.44 -2.72 1.22
CA GLU A 325 -17.56 -4.09 0.73
C GLU A 325 -16.23 -4.47 0.06
N THR A 326 -15.66 -5.60 0.44
CA THR A 326 -14.41 -6.05 -0.16
C THR A 326 -14.70 -6.54 -1.59
N PRO A 327 -14.02 -6.01 -2.63
CA PRO A 327 -14.18 -6.54 -3.99
C PRO A 327 -13.89 -8.04 -4.05
N GLY A 328 -14.70 -8.81 -4.77
CA GLY A 328 -14.58 -10.28 -4.82
C GLY A 328 -13.15 -10.80 -5.08
N PRO A 329 -12.39 -10.26 -6.05
CA PRO A 329 -10.99 -10.66 -6.29
C PRO A 329 -10.02 -10.34 -5.14
N LEU A 330 -10.39 -9.46 -4.21
CA LEU A 330 -9.64 -9.11 -3.00
C LEU A 330 -10.09 -9.89 -1.76
N GLN A 331 -11.21 -10.62 -1.81
CA GLN A 331 -11.80 -11.27 -0.63
C GLN A 331 -10.79 -12.19 0.09
N GLN A 332 -10.04 -13.00 -0.66
CA GLN A 332 -9.04 -13.89 -0.07
C GLN A 332 -7.92 -13.12 0.65
N LEU A 333 -7.55 -11.94 0.15
CA LEU A 333 -6.53 -11.09 0.77
C LEU A 333 -7.06 -10.45 2.06
N TRP A 334 -8.30 -9.95 2.04
CA TRP A 334 -8.94 -9.35 3.21
C TRP A 334 -9.29 -10.37 4.29
N ASP A 335 -9.74 -11.57 3.90
CA ASP A 335 -10.01 -12.67 4.84
C ASP A 335 -8.76 -13.00 5.65
N ARG A 336 -7.58 -12.96 5.05
CA ARG A 336 -6.33 -13.23 5.78
C ARG A 336 -6.00 -12.16 6.81
N VAL A 337 -6.40 -10.92 6.56
CA VAL A 337 -6.17 -9.79 7.47
C VAL A 337 -7.21 -9.79 8.59
N TYR A 338 -8.48 -10.05 8.28
CA TYR A 338 -9.61 -9.75 9.16
C TYR A 338 -10.48 -10.94 9.59
N LYS A 339 -10.38 -12.10 8.94
CA LYS A 339 -11.24 -13.24 9.22
C LYS A 339 -10.67 -14.12 10.33
N ASP A 340 -11.55 -14.60 11.19
CA ASP A 340 -11.25 -15.57 12.26
C ASP A 340 -10.08 -15.12 13.17
N LEU A 341 -10.02 -13.82 13.49
CA LEU A 341 -9.05 -13.27 14.42
C LEU A 341 -9.45 -13.59 15.86
N ASP A 342 -8.50 -14.12 16.64
CA ASP A 342 -8.66 -14.33 18.06
C ASP A 342 -8.31 -13.04 18.82
N LEU A 343 -9.33 -12.24 19.09
CA LEU A 343 -9.17 -10.94 19.77
C LEU A 343 -8.64 -11.09 21.20
N ASP A 344 -8.96 -12.21 21.87
CA ASP A 344 -8.51 -12.49 23.23
C ASP A 344 -7.02 -12.93 23.25
N ASN A 345 -6.48 -13.33 22.10
CA ASN A 345 -5.09 -13.75 21.91
C ASN A 345 -4.29 -12.80 20.98
N THR A 346 -4.64 -11.52 20.96
CA THR A 346 -3.92 -10.50 20.17
C THR A 346 -2.71 -9.95 20.93
N PHE A 347 -1.52 -9.99 20.31
CA PHE A 347 -0.28 -9.50 20.93
C PHE A 347 0.21 -8.15 20.34
N PHE A 348 0.63 -7.24 21.23
CA PHE A 348 1.19 -5.92 20.90
C PHE A 348 2.63 -5.82 21.42
N PRO A 349 3.65 -6.17 20.61
CA PRO A 349 5.04 -5.95 20.98
C PRO A 349 5.28 -4.47 21.30
N ILE A 350 5.67 -4.17 22.53
CA ILE A 350 5.99 -2.79 22.95
C ILE A 350 7.39 -2.41 22.46
N ASP A 351 8.32 -3.36 22.44
CA ASP A 351 9.70 -3.16 22.03
C ASP A 351 9.96 -3.71 20.61
N PRO A 352 10.79 -3.03 19.80
CA PRO A 352 11.20 -3.54 18.49
C PRO A 352 12.09 -4.77 18.68
N VAL A 353 11.57 -5.95 18.36
CA VAL A 353 12.39 -7.17 18.31
C VAL A 353 12.89 -7.39 16.89
N MET A 354 14.21 -7.36 16.73
CA MET A 354 14.87 -7.93 15.55
C MET A 354 14.66 -9.44 15.60
N ARG A 355 13.94 -9.99 14.63
CA ARG A 355 13.66 -11.43 14.60
C ARG A 355 14.98 -12.19 14.45
N ASP A 356 15.33 -13.02 15.42
CA ASP A 356 16.49 -13.90 15.27
C ASP A 356 16.11 -15.11 14.42
N LEU A 357 16.98 -15.50 13.50
CA LEU A 357 16.75 -16.47 12.41
C LEU A 357 16.97 -17.94 12.84
N MET A 358 17.02 -18.23 14.13
CA MET A 358 17.23 -19.59 14.62
C MET A 358 16.12 -20.00 15.60
N GLY A 359 15.07 -20.58 15.04
CA GLY A 359 14.02 -21.31 15.73
C GLY A 359 13.33 -22.28 14.78
#